data_AF-A0AAJ2F3G6-F1
#
_entry.id   AF-A0AAJ2F3G6-F1
#
_cell.length_a   1.000
_cell.length_b   1.000
_cell.length_c   1.000
_cell.angle_alpha   90.00
_cell.angle_beta   90.00
_cell.angle_gamma   90.00
#
_symmetry.space_group_name_H-M   'P 1'
#
loop_
_entity.id
_entity.type
_entity.pdbx_description
1 polymer ?
#
loop_
_entity_poly.entity_id
_entity_poly.type
_entity_poly.pdbx_seq_one_letter_code
_entity_poly.pdbx_strand_id
1 'polypeptide(L)'
;MIISALLLRNFLKILIASVSLFACNLIDNTSNLFKDDSWQDLTCDTTQYVNELKVYTLTQPFYLADTLLKQNLKARNIYVAFVDTLGNIQATALQAGDDAEDSEIINITGFPDLNITWQEQAYLWALVKQPSYLYNRWENMLGDERKTFLGKRDSVLSIMKRKYRSIKVVSDLRSTSRQLHYLGKNKTATPVSMHNFGLAADFAIYNRRGRMSNNLVFYRPLDSLTEAFGLTWGGNFVGFIDSGHIQLYKNGAELLRKYPDLVFEFEPFRPIYNTWMNKMIGWGKEQKAGDTKELLQELNKIKQDKPCQCMDSQSELPNILIDKIQLQLATSDGYQPENDLLLIGDLSSQTVSLITAKSKIAYPLGLWK
;
A
#
# COMPACT_ATOMS: atom_id res chain seq x y z
N MET A 1 18.76 -7.36 73.41
CA MET A 1 18.19 -6.29 72.55
C MET A 1 18.94 -6.05 71.23
N ILE A 2 20.26 -6.24 71.14
CA ILE A 2 21.05 -5.92 69.92
C ILE A 2 20.80 -6.91 68.77
N ILE A 3 20.59 -8.21 69.06
CA ILE A 3 20.40 -9.26 68.05
C ILE A 3 19.07 -9.09 67.29
N SER A 4 18.00 -8.68 67.97
CA SER A 4 16.67 -8.45 67.35
C SER A 4 16.69 -7.29 66.35
N ALA A 5 17.46 -6.24 66.60
CA ALA A 5 17.58 -5.10 65.69
C ALA A 5 18.35 -5.45 64.40
N LEU A 6 19.36 -6.31 64.50
CA LEU A 6 20.15 -6.80 63.36
C LEU A 6 19.33 -7.75 62.47
N LEU A 7 18.54 -8.64 63.08
CA LEU A 7 17.65 -9.55 62.35
C LEU A 7 16.55 -8.77 61.62
N LEU A 8 15.92 -7.78 62.26
CA LEU A 8 14.88 -6.95 61.64
C LEU A 8 15.40 -6.16 60.43
N ARG A 9 16.62 -5.61 60.53
CA ARG A 9 17.23 -4.83 59.46
C ARG A 9 17.61 -5.68 58.24
N ASN A 10 18.03 -6.93 58.47
CA ASN A 10 18.32 -7.87 57.39
C ASN A 10 17.04 -8.44 56.76
N PHE A 11 15.98 -8.67 57.56
CA PHE A 11 14.68 -9.11 57.04
C PHE A 11 14.04 -8.06 56.12
N LEU A 12 14.13 -6.77 56.50
CA LEU A 12 13.61 -5.68 55.67
C LEU A 12 14.38 -5.56 54.34
N LYS A 13 15.70 -5.75 54.35
CA LYS A 13 16.51 -5.77 53.11
C LYS A 13 16.15 -6.93 52.20
N ILE A 14 15.93 -8.13 52.77
CA ILE A 14 15.50 -9.30 52.00
C ILE A 14 14.11 -9.05 51.42
N LEU A 15 13.17 -8.53 52.22
CA LEU A 15 11.80 -8.24 51.76
C LEU A 15 11.79 -7.21 50.61
N ILE A 16 12.58 -6.13 50.72
CA ILE A 16 12.69 -5.11 49.66
C ILE A 16 13.31 -5.73 48.40
N ALA A 17 14.36 -6.53 48.52
CA ALA A 17 14.96 -7.22 47.38
C ALA A 17 14.00 -8.20 46.71
N SER A 18 13.23 -8.96 47.49
CA SER A 18 12.21 -9.89 46.99
C SER A 18 11.06 -9.16 46.28
N VAL A 19 10.60 -8.02 46.82
CA VAL A 19 9.55 -7.20 46.19
C VAL A 19 10.07 -6.54 44.90
N SER A 20 11.32 -6.08 44.86
CA SER A 20 11.93 -5.55 43.63
C SER A 20 12.07 -6.62 42.55
N LEU A 21 12.47 -7.84 42.91
CA LEU A 21 12.55 -8.96 41.97
C LEU A 21 11.15 -9.38 41.47
N PHE A 22 10.14 -9.40 42.33
CA PHE A 22 8.75 -9.67 41.93
C PHE A 22 8.21 -8.57 41.01
N ALA A 23 8.50 -7.30 41.29
CA ALA A 23 8.10 -6.17 40.46
C ALA A 23 8.77 -6.22 39.07
N CYS A 24 10.07 -6.53 38.99
CA CYS A 24 10.75 -6.72 37.71
C CYS A 24 10.16 -7.89 36.90
N ASN A 25 9.85 -9.02 37.56
CA ASN A 25 9.27 -10.19 36.90
C ASN A 25 7.82 -9.94 36.43
N LEU A 26 7.06 -9.11 37.16
CA LEU A 26 5.73 -8.64 36.75
C LEU A 26 5.80 -7.66 35.58
N ILE A 27 6.81 -6.78 35.52
CA ILE A 27 7.03 -5.85 34.40
C ILE A 27 7.42 -6.61 33.12
N ASP A 28 8.31 -7.60 33.23
CA ASP A 28 8.68 -8.45 32.08
C ASP A 28 7.48 -9.31 31.60
N ASN A 29 6.70 -9.90 32.51
CA ASN A 29 5.52 -10.69 32.11
C ASN A 29 4.36 -9.85 31.59
N THR A 30 4.16 -8.62 32.07
CA THR A 30 3.14 -7.70 31.52
C THR A 30 3.54 -7.17 30.16
N SER A 31 4.83 -7.01 29.85
CA SER A 31 5.29 -6.58 28.53
C SER A 31 4.91 -7.54 27.39
N ASN A 32 4.82 -8.84 27.68
CA ASN A 32 4.34 -9.84 26.71
C ASN A 32 2.80 -9.91 26.62
N LEU A 33 2.08 -9.45 27.64
CA LEU A 33 0.61 -9.46 27.70
C LEU A 33 -0.03 -8.34 26.84
N PHE A 34 0.77 -7.36 26.41
CA PHE A 34 0.35 -6.24 25.55
C PHE A 34 1.08 -6.20 24.21
N LYS A 35 1.66 -7.32 23.75
CA LYS A 35 2.19 -7.41 22.39
C LYS A 35 1.03 -7.36 21.40
N ASP A 36 0.83 -6.18 20.83
CA ASP A 36 -0.08 -5.97 19.73
C ASP A 36 0.57 -6.47 18.44
N ASP A 37 0.20 -7.69 18.06
CA ASP A 37 0.64 -8.41 16.86
C ASP A 37 -0.32 -8.25 15.67
N SER A 38 -1.33 -7.38 15.78
CA SER A 38 -2.32 -7.17 14.70
C SER A 38 -1.75 -6.60 13.39
N TRP A 39 -0.50 -6.14 13.42
CA TRP A 39 0.25 -5.70 12.24
C TRP A 39 0.91 -6.86 11.48
N GLN A 40 1.05 -8.04 12.08
CA GLN A 40 1.66 -9.20 11.43
C GLN A 40 0.81 -9.65 10.24
N ASP A 41 1.45 -10.20 9.21
CA ASP A 41 0.74 -10.57 7.99
C ASP A 41 -0.28 -11.68 8.24
N LEU A 42 -1.48 -11.48 7.68
CA LEU A 42 -2.44 -12.56 7.51
C LEU A 42 -1.89 -13.61 6.54
N THR A 43 -2.28 -14.85 6.75
CA THR A 43 -1.95 -15.97 5.85
C THR A 43 -3.08 -16.23 4.87
N CYS A 44 -2.76 -16.73 3.68
CA CYS A 44 -3.76 -17.08 2.69
C CYS A 44 -4.14 -18.57 2.83
N ASP A 45 -5.37 -18.84 3.29
CA ASP A 45 -5.85 -20.19 3.62
C ASP A 45 -6.60 -20.83 2.43
N THR A 46 -5.97 -21.80 1.77
CA THR A 46 -6.54 -22.58 0.65
C THR A 46 -7.65 -23.54 1.08
N THR A 47 -7.83 -23.79 2.38
CA THR A 47 -8.91 -24.67 2.87
C THR A 47 -10.27 -23.95 2.86
N GLN A 48 -10.27 -22.63 2.73
CA GLN A 48 -11.46 -21.80 2.63
C GLN A 48 -11.79 -21.53 1.17
N TYR A 49 -13.01 -21.89 0.76
CA TYR A 49 -13.47 -21.68 -0.60
C TYR A 49 -13.85 -20.22 -0.83
N VAL A 50 -13.37 -19.68 -1.95
CA VAL A 50 -13.79 -18.40 -2.50
C VAL A 50 -15.08 -18.60 -3.28
N ASN A 51 -16.07 -17.74 -3.04
CA ASN A 51 -17.38 -17.80 -3.71
C ASN A 51 -17.65 -16.60 -4.63
N GLU A 52 -16.78 -15.59 -4.60
CA GLU A 52 -16.90 -14.38 -5.40
C GLU A 52 -15.50 -13.90 -5.78
N LEU A 53 -15.33 -13.47 -7.04
CA LEU A 53 -14.11 -12.85 -7.52
C LEU A 53 -14.36 -11.41 -7.92
N LYS A 54 -13.31 -10.61 -7.75
CA LYS A 54 -13.24 -9.24 -8.23
C LYS A 54 -11.99 -9.08 -9.06
N VAL A 55 -11.97 -8.09 -9.95
CA VAL A 55 -10.82 -7.85 -10.82
C VAL A 55 -9.56 -7.59 -9.99
N TYR A 56 -9.69 -6.90 -8.84
CA TYR A 56 -8.62 -6.73 -7.86
C TYR A 56 -7.92 -8.06 -7.50
N THR A 57 -8.69 -9.12 -7.25
CA THR A 57 -8.17 -10.46 -6.91
C THR A 57 -7.36 -11.06 -8.06
N LEU A 58 -7.67 -10.73 -9.30
CA LEU A 58 -6.93 -11.25 -10.45
C LEU A 58 -5.68 -10.43 -10.76
N THR A 59 -5.69 -9.12 -10.49
CA THR A 59 -4.61 -8.20 -10.87
C THR A 59 -3.54 -8.06 -9.79
N GLN A 60 -3.94 -8.01 -8.51
CA GLN A 60 -3.03 -7.77 -7.39
C GLN A 60 -1.77 -8.65 -7.33
N PRO A 61 -1.81 -9.99 -7.55
CA PRO A 61 -0.62 -10.84 -7.44
C PRO A 61 0.40 -10.59 -8.57
N PHE A 62 -0.03 -9.98 -9.67
CA PHE A 62 0.81 -9.71 -10.83
C PHE A 62 1.25 -8.25 -10.91
N TYR A 63 0.57 -7.35 -10.21
CA TYR A 63 0.93 -5.94 -10.18
C TYR A 63 2.30 -5.72 -9.53
N LEU A 64 3.18 -4.97 -10.21
CA LEU A 64 4.58 -4.76 -9.82
C LEU A 64 5.40 -6.06 -9.66
N ALA A 65 4.87 -7.21 -10.06
CA ALA A 65 5.60 -8.46 -10.01
C ALA A 65 6.76 -8.42 -11.01
N ASP A 66 7.91 -8.90 -10.53
CA ASP A 66 9.12 -9.09 -11.32
C ASP A 66 8.84 -9.84 -12.64
N THR A 67 7.84 -10.72 -12.66
CA THR A 67 7.50 -11.54 -13.82
C THR A 67 6.97 -10.73 -15.00
N LEU A 68 6.05 -9.77 -14.79
CA LEU A 68 5.54 -8.92 -15.87
C LEU A 68 6.60 -7.93 -16.34
N LEU A 69 7.33 -7.34 -15.39
CA LEU A 69 8.38 -6.37 -15.68
C LEU A 69 9.57 -6.98 -16.42
N LYS A 70 10.03 -8.19 -16.01
CA LYS A 70 11.08 -8.96 -16.70
C LYS A 70 10.66 -9.40 -18.11
N GLN A 71 9.36 -9.62 -18.33
CA GLN A 71 8.85 -9.99 -19.64
C GLN A 71 8.80 -8.80 -20.62
N ASN A 72 8.95 -7.55 -20.14
CA ASN A 72 8.88 -6.33 -20.95
C ASN A 72 7.67 -6.34 -21.90
N LEU A 73 6.52 -6.77 -21.39
CA LEU A 73 5.29 -6.88 -22.17
C LEU A 73 4.71 -5.49 -22.39
N LYS A 74 4.26 -5.25 -23.61
CA LYS A 74 3.41 -4.11 -23.97
C LYS A 74 2.12 -4.69 -24.52
N ALA A 75 1.27 -5.17 -23.62
CA ALA A 75 0.04 -5.82 -24.03
C ALA A 75 -0.86 -4.80 -24.74
N ARG A 76 -1.44 -5.19 -25.87
CA ARG A 76 -2.36 -4.33 -26.62
C ARG A 76 -3.76 -4.39 -26.01
N ASN A 77 -4.20 -5.56 -25.61
CA ASN A 77 -5.46 -5.75 -24.91
C ASN A 77 -5.26 -6.60 -23.66
N ILE A 78 -6.12 -6.38 -22.67
CA ILE A 78 -6.17 -7.14 -21.43
C ILE A 78 -7.53 -7.81 -21.37
N TYR A 79 -7.56 -9.12 -21.54
CA TYR A 79 -8.77 -9.93 -21.43
C TYR A 79 -8.91 -10.45 -20.00
N VAL A 80 -10.14 -10.46 -19.51
CA VAL A 80 -10.50 -10.98 -18.19
C VAL A 80 -11.66 -11.92 -18.35
N ALA A 81 -11.55 -13.11 -17.78
CA ALA A 81 -12.64 -14.07 -17.71
C ALA A 81 -12.86 -14.56 -16.28
N PHE A 82 -14.11 -14.56 -15.83
CA PHE A 82 -14.53 -15.19 -14.57
C PHE A 82 -15.30 -16.46 -14.88
N VAL A 83 -14.95 -17.52 -14.18
CA VAL A 83 -15.63 -18.81 -14.24
C VAL A 83 -16.29 -19.05 -12.89
N ASP A 84 -17.61 -19.20 -12.89
CA ASP A 84 -18.37 -19.46 -11.67
C ASP A 84 -18.22 -20.92 -11.19
N THR A 85 -18.84 -21.25 -10.06
CA THR A 85 -18.79 -22.60 -9.47
C THR A 85 -19.46 -23.67 -10.34
N LEU A 86 -20.26 -23.28 -11.32
CA LEU A 86 -20.94 -24.17 -12.28
C LEU A 86 -20.19 -24.27 -13.61
N GLY A 87 -19.09 -23.54 -13.78
CA GLY A 87 -18.31 -23.49 -15.02
C GLY A 87 -18.84 -22.51 -16.06
N ASN A 88 -19.79 -21.63 -15.71
CA ASN A 88 -20.23 -20.56 -16.61
C ASN A 88 -19.16 -19.47 -16.67
N ILE A 89 -18.90 -18.97 -17.88
CA ILE A 89 -17.83 -18.03 -18.15
C ILE A 89 -18.44 -16.67 -18.47
N GLN A 90 -18.00 -15.62 -17.78
CA GLN A 90 -18.23 -14.23 -18.13
C GLN A 90 -16.90 -13.60 -18.54
N ALA A 91 -16.91 -12.71 -19.52
CA ALA A 91 -15.67 -12.09 -19.97
C ALA A 91 -15.85 -10.63 -20.38
N THR A 92 -14.77 -9.89 -20.31
CA THR A 92 -14.62 -8.55 -20.88
C THR A 92 -13.16 -8.35 -21.29
N ALA A 93 -12.88 -7.32 -22.06
CA ALA A 93 -11.51 -6.87 -22.28
C ALA A 93 -11.36 -5.37 -22.16
N LEU A 94 -10.12 -4.96 -21.93
CA LEU A 94 -9.71 -3.57 -21.93
C LEU A 94 -8.73 -3.36 -23.09
N GLN A 95 -9.03 -2.42 -23.99
CA GLN A 95 -8.08 -1.98 -24.99
C GLN A 95 -7.13 -0.95 -24.41
N ALA A 96 -5.84 -1.12 -24.69
CA ALA A 96 -4.82 -0.14 -24.38
C ALA A 96 -4.96 1.12 -25.25
N GLY A 97 -5.23 2.25 -24.62
CA GLY A 97 -4.94 3.57 -25.20
C GLY A 97 -3.47 3.95 -25.06
N ASP A 98 -3.06 5.01 -25.76
CA ASP A 98 -1.69 5.54 -25.64
C ASP A 98 -1.42 6.08 -24.23
N ASP A 99 -2.44 6.55 -23.51
CA ASP A 99 -2.39 7.06 -22.14
C ASP A 99 -3.32 6.35 -21.15
N ALA A 100 -3.04 6.53 -19.85
CA ALA A 100 -3.71 5.77 -18.79
C ALA A 100 -5.18 6.15 -18.55
N GLU A 101 -5.66 7.13 -19.30
CA GLU A 101 -7.02 7.65 -19.24
C GLU A 101 -7.84 7.21 -20.46
N ASP A 102 -7.20 6.65 -21.50
CA ASP A 102 -7.83 6.31 -22.79
C ASP A 102 -8.02 4.80 -22.95
N SER A 103 -8.44 4.11 -21.88
CA SER A 103 -8.78 2.69 -21.98
C SER A 103 -10.26 2.50 -22.31
N GLU A 104 -10.56 1.69 -23.32
CA GLU A 104 -11.92 1.38 -23.71
C GLU A 104 -12.28 -0.06 -23.32
N ILE A 105 -13.47 -0.24 -22.75
CA ILE A 105 -14.02 -1.57 -22.52
C ILE A 105 -14.45 -2.15 -23.86
N ILE A 106 -14.01 -3.37 -24.14
CA ILE A 106 -14.46 -4.19 -25.25
C ILE A 106 -15.41 -5.26 -24.68
N ASN A 107 -16.65 -5.26 -25.16
CA ASN A 107 -17.56 -6.36 -24.93
C ASN A 107 -17.17 -7.54 -25.81
N ILE A 108 -17.16 -8.73 -25.22
CA ILE A 108 -16.62 -9.94 -25.85
C ILE A 108 -17.77 -10.77 -26.41
N THR A 109 -17.77 -10.98 -27.72
CA THR A 109 -18.84 -11.73 -28.38
C THR A 109 -18.78 -13.22 -28.01
N GLY A 110 -19.90 -13.77 -27.54
CA GLY A 110 -20.01 -15.20 -27.19
C GLY A 110 -19.77 -15.52 -25.72
N PHE A 111 -19.48 -14.51 -24.89
CA PHE A 111 -19.61 -14.60 -23.44
C PHE A 111 -20.64 -13.58 -22.93
N PRO A 112 -21.36 -13.86 -21.84
CA PRO A 112 -22.04 -12.82 -21.08
C PRO A 112 -21.04 -11.75 -20.60
N ASP A 113 -21.47 -10.50 -20.64
CA ASP A 113 -20.66 -9.35 -20.26
C ASP A 113 -20.26 -9.41 -18.78
N LEU A 114 -18.96 -9.23 -18.53
CA LEU A 114 -18.43 -8.94 -17.19
C LEU A 114 -18.44 -7.43 -16.95
N ASN A 115 -19.38 -6.95 -16.15
CA ASN A 115 -19.47 -5.53 -15.80
C ASN A 115 -18.36 -5.14 -14.82
N ILE A 116 -17.44 -4.27 -15.26
CA ILE A 116 -16.34 -3.77 -14.44
C ILE A 116 -16.48 -2.27 -14.17
N THR A 117 -16.13 -1.88 -12.95
CA THR A 117 -16.08 -0.47 -12.52
C THR A 117 -14.86 0.26 -13.09
N TRP A 118 -14.82 1.58 -13.00
CA TRP A 118 -13.65 2.36 -13.43
C TRP A 118 -12.40 2.01 -12.60
N GLN A 119 -12.56 1.69 -11.31
CA GLN A 119 -11.45 1.25 -10.45
C GLN A 119 -10.85 -0.07 -10.94
N GLU A 120 -11.72 -0.99 -11.35
CA GLU A 120 -11.29 -2.29 -11.89
C GLU A 120 -10.59 -2.15 -13.24
N GLN A 121 -11.03 -1.22 -14.09
CA GLN A 121 -10.30 -0.82 -15.28
C GLN A 121 -8.90 -0.29 -14.92
N ALA A 122 -8.80 0.57 -13.90
CA ALA A 122 -7.51 1.09 -13.43
C ALA A 122 -6.59 -0.02 -12.89
N TYR A 123 -7.12 -1.03 -12.19
CA TYR A 123 -6.35 -2.20 -11.73
C TYR A 123 -5.82 -3.04 -12.89
N LEU A 124 -6.64 -3.29 -13.91
CA LEU A 124 -6.22 -4.02 -15.11
C LEU A 124 -5.11 -3.25 -15.82
N TRP A 125 -5.36 -1.97 -16.05
CA TRP A 125 -4.42 -1.11 -16.75
C TRP A 125 -3.05 -1.02 -16.08
N ALA A 126 -3.03 -1.11 -14.75
CA ALA A 126 -1.80 -1.12 -13.96
C ALA A 126 -0.84 -2.28 -14.28
N LEU A 127 -1.34 -3.38 -14.88
CA LEU A 127 -0.51 -4.50 -15.33
C LEU A 127 0.28 -4.18 -16.60
N VAL A 128 -0.17 -3.21 -17.40
CA VAL A 128 0.43 -2.86 -18.69
C VAL A 128 1.23 -1.57 -18.60
N LYS A 129 0.67 -0.54 -17.95
CA LYS A 129 1.31 0.77 -17.83
C LYS A 129 1.29 1.25 -16.39
N GLN A 130 2.47 1.56 -15.86
CA GLN A 130 2.60 2.30 -14.62
C GLN A 130 2.60 3.80 -14.91
N PRO A 131 1.71 4.59 -14.30
CA PRO A 131 1.74 6.03 -14.46
C PRO A 131 3.02 6.56 -13.82
N SER A 132 3.52 7.68 -14.35
CA SER A 132 4.61 8.39 -13.67
C SER A 132 4.20 8.82 -12.27
N TYR A 133 2.94 9.24 -12.10
CA TYR A 133 2.37 9.70 -10.84
C TYR A 133 1.13 8.88 -10.49
N LEU A 134 1.06 8.36 -9.26
CA LEU A 134 -0.11 7.61 -8.81
C LEU A 134 -1.39 8.45 -8.84
N TYR A 135 -1.28 9.76 -8.58
CA TYR A 135 -2.41 10.67 -8.68
C TYR A 135 -3.18 10.55 -10.00
N ASN A 136 -2.49 10.45 -11.14
CA ASN A 136 -3.18 10.45 -12.44
C ASN A 136 -4.11 9.24 -12.58
N ARG A 137 -3.70 8.06 -12.08
CA ARG A 137 -4.56 6.87 -12.06
C ARG A 137 -5.78 7.06 -11.16
N TRP A 138 -5.61 7.78 -10.06
CA TRP A 138 -6.61 7.93 -9.01
C TRP A 138 -7.28 9.31 -9.02
N GLU A 139 -7.16 10.08 -10.10
CA GLU A 139 -7.60 11.48 -10.15
C GLU A 139 -9.12 11.58 -9.97
N ASN A 140 -9.88 10.68 -10.59
CA ASN A 140 -11.34 10.63 -10.43
C ASN A 140 -11.76 10.47 -8.94
N MET A 141 -10.93 9.80 -8.14
CA MET A 141 -11.18 9.60 -6.71
C MET A 141 -10.61 10.73 -5.84
N LEU A 142 -9.47 11.31 -6.23
CA LEU A 142 -8.66 12.20 -5.39
C LEU A 142 -8.70 13.67 -5.82
N GLY A 143 -9.35 14.01 -6.92
CA GLY A 143 -9.34 15.35 -7.50
C GLY A 143 -9.79 16.44 -6.53
N ASP A 144 -10.92 16.24 -5.84
CA ASP A 144 -11.44 17.19 -4.86
C ASP A 144 -10.54 17.31 -3.61
N GLU A 145 -9.96 16.19 -3.16
CA GLU A 145 -9.02 16.19 -2.05
C GLU A 145 -7.74 16.94 -2.39
N ARG A 146 -7.22 16.75 -3.61
CA ARG A 146 -6.05 17.48 -4.10
C ARG A 146 -6.36 18.96 -4.21
N LYS A 147 -7.50 19.34 -4.80
CA LYS A 147 -7.92 20.75 -4.89
C LYS A 147 -8.01 21.40 -3.51
N THR A 148 -8.62 20.70 -2.55
CA THR A 148 -8.73 21.13 -1.15
C THR A 148 -7.35 21.27 -0.50
N PHE A 149 -6.48 20.27 -0.66
CA PHE A 149 -5.11 20.29 -0.15
C PHE A 149 -4.32 21.47 -0.71
N LEU A 150 -4.37 21.73 -2.03
CA LEU A 150 -3.66 22.84 -2.67
C LEU A 150 -4.13 24.19 -2.11
N GLY A 151 -5.43 24.38 -1.91
CA GLY A 151 -5.97 25.60 -1.29
C GLY A 151 -5.48 25.81 0.15
N LYS A 152 -5.47 24.74 0.96
CA LYS A 152 -4.93 24.78 2.33
C LYS A 152 -3.42 25.05 2.35
N ARG A 153 -2.65 24.35 1.50
CA ARG A 153 -1.20 24.52 1.33
C ARG A 153 -0.86 25.97 0.99
N ASP A 154 -1.57 26.56 0.03
CA ASP A 154 -1.31 27.92 -0.44
C ASP A 154 -1.66 28.96 0.64
N SER A 155 -2.68 28.69 1.45
CA SER A 155 -3.00 29.48 2.64
C SER A 155 -1.87 29.45 3.68
N VAL A 156 -1.36 28.25 4.02
CA VAL A 156 -0.22 28.09 4.92
C VAL A 156 1.01 28.81 4.37
N LEU A 157 1.34 28.63 3.08
CA LEU A 157 2.47 29.27 2.42
C LEU A 157 2.36 30.80 2.47
N SER A 158 1.18 31.35 2.20
CA SER A 158 0.91 32.79 2.25
C SER A 158 1.20 33.36 3.64
N ILE A 159 0.73 32.67 4.70
CA ILE A 159 0.99 33.06 6.08
C ILE A 159 2.49 33.00 6.40
N MET A 160 3.15 31.90 6.02
CA MET A 160 4.58 31.71 6.23
C MET A 160 5.43 32.76 5.51
N LYS A 161 5.04 33.18 4.30
CA LYS A 161 5.74 34.22 3.53
C LYS A 161 5.79 35.58 4.24
N ARG A 162 4.83 35.89 5.11
CA ARG A 162 4.84 37.11 5.93
C ARG A 162 6.02 37.13 6.91
N LYS A 163 6.42 35.96 7.41
CA LYS A 163 7.56 35.80 8.34
C LYS A 163 8.86 35.47 7.63
N TYR A 164 8.80 34.62 6.60
CA TYR A 164 9.95 34.14 5.85
C TYR A 164 9.74 34.39 4.36
N ARG A 165 10.08 35.60 3.89
CA ARG A 165 9.89 35.98 2.47
C ARG A 165 10.55 35.03 1.47
N SER A 166 11.57 34.29 1.90
CA SER A 166 12.30 33.32 1.08
C SER A 166 11.68 31.92 1.03
N ILE A 167 10.57 31.66 1.71
CA ILE A 167 9.91 30.35 1.68
C ILE A 167 9.29 30.06 0.31
N LYS A 168 9.49 28.83 -0.19
CA LYS A 168 8.94 28.34 -1.46
C LYS A 168 8.48 26.90 -1.34
N VAL A 169 7.52 26.50 -2.17
CA VAL A 169 7.24 25.08 -2.44
C VAL A 169 8.37 24.54 -3.30
N VAL A 170 8.99 23.43 -2.89
CA VAL A 170 10.10 22.78 -3.61
C VAL A 170 9.78 21.37 -4.09
N SER A 171 8.71 20.77 -3.56
CA SER A 171 8.17 19.49 -4.03
C SER A 171 6.67 19.48 -3.76
N ASP A 172 5.87 19.04 -4.73
CA ASP A 172 4.44 18.77 -4.55
C ASP A 172 4.13 17.34 -5.02
N LEU A 173 3.81 17.14 -6.30
CA LEU A 173 3.60 15.84 -6.90
C LEU A 173 4.95 15.18 -7.20
N ARG A 174 5.12 13.94 -6.74
CA ARG A 174 6.36 13.17 -6.91
C ARG A 174 6.09 11.88 -7.65
N SER A 175 6.90 11.58 -8.66
CA SER A 175 6.74 10.34 -9.42
C SER A 175 7.08 9.12 -8.55
N THR A 176 6.50 7.97 -8.87
CA THR A 176 6.80 6.69 -8.21
C THR A 176 8.29 6.36 -8.35
N SER A 177 8.85 6.54 -9.55
CA SER A 177 10.28 6.34 -9.80
C SER A 177 11.17 7.22 -8.92
N ARG A 178 10.78 8.50 -8.71
CA ARG A 178 11.53 9.41 -7.85
C ARG A 178 11.39 9.05 -6.38
N GLN A 179 10.22 8.59 -5.95
CA GLN A 179 9.98 8.11 -4.59
C GLN A 179 10.85 6.89 -4.27
N LEU A 180 10.87 5.89 -5.15
CA LEU A 180 11.71 4.70 -4.99
C LEU A 180 13.21 5.05 -5.02
N HIS A 181 13.62 6.01 -5.87
CA HIS A 181 14.99 6.53 -5.85
C HIS A 181 15.36 7.20 -4.53
N TYR A 182 14.45 7.95 -3.91
CA TYR A 182 14.67 8.52 -2.58
C TYR A 182 14.73 7.45 -1.50
N LEU A 183 13.90 6.40 -1.61
CA LEU A 183 13.91 5.27 -0.68
C LEU A 183 15.28 4.57 -0.71
N GLY A 184 15.79 4.27 -1.90
CA GLY A 184 17.12 3.68 -2.08
C GLY A 184 18.27 4.56 -1.58
N LYS A 185 18.04 5.87 -1.40
CA LYS A 185 19.00 6.83 -0.82
C LYS A 185 18.76 7.14 0.65
N ASN A 186 17.85 6.42 1.32
CA ASN A 186 17.43 6.69 2.70
C ASN A 186 16.94 8.14 2.93
N LYS A 187 16.35 8.76 1.91
CA LYS A 187 15.76 10.12 1.97
C LYS A 187 14.25 10.12 2.21
N THR A 188 13.67 8.95 2.34
CA THR A 188 12.27 8.69 2.72
C THR A 188 12.24 7.33 3.40
N ALA A 189 11.29 7.13 4.31
CA ALA A 189 11.08 5.84 4.98
C ALA A 189 10.04 4.95 4.29
N THR A 190 9.30 5.48 3.32
CA THR A 190 8.18 4.78 2.67
C THR A 190 8.38 4.67 1.14
N PRO A 191 8.05 3.53 0.51
CA PRO A 191 7.97 3.38 -0.95
C PRO A 191 6.77 4.12 -1.57
N VAL A 192 5.69 4.32 -0.82
CA VAL A 192 4.49 5.05 -1.26
C VAL A 192 4.27 6.24 -0.35
N SER A 193 4.20 7.44 -0.93
CA SER A 193 4.09 8.71 -0.21
C SER A 193 2.86 9.49 -0.62
N MET A 194 2.36 10.35 0.27
CA MET A 194 1.33 11.34 -0.05
C MET A 194 1.71 12.25 -1.23
N HIS A 195 3.00 12.46 -1.49
CA HIS A 195 3.46 13.16 -2.70
C HIS A 195 3.11 12.41 -3.99
N ASN A 196 3.02 11.08 -3.98
CA ASN A 196 2.65 10.31 -5.17
C ASN A 196 1.18 10.54 -5.56
N PHE A 197 0.35 10.86 -4.57
CA PHE A 197 -1.08 11.17 -4.72
C PHE A 197 -1.35 12.68 -4.83
N GLY A 198 -0.32 13.53 -4.80
CA GLY A 198 -0.50 14.99 -4.85
C GLY A 198 -1.13 15.59 -3.59
N LEU A 199 -1.05 14.88 -2.46
CA LEU A 199 -1.65 15.24 -1.17
C LEU A 199 -0.60 15.70 -0.13
N ALA A 200 0.62 16.01 -0.58
CA ALA A 200 1.69 16.55 0.23
C ALA A 200 2.52 17.58 -0.51
N ALA A 201 3.22 18.42 0.25
CA ALA A 201 4.13 19.42 -0.26
C ALA A 201 5.28 19.67 0.71
N ASP A 202 6.45 19.94 0.13
CA ASP A 202 7.65 20.31 0.88
C ASP A 202 7.91 21.80 0.67
N PHE A 203 8.10 22.52 1.78
CA PHE A 203 8.54 23.89 1.81
C PHE A 203 10.03 23.99 2.10
N ALA A 204 10.69 24.96 1.47
CA ALA A 204 12.07 25.31 1.75
C ALA A 204 12.19 26.79 2.07
N ILE A 205 12.86 27.10 3.18
CA ILE A 205 13.23 28.47 3.57
C ILE A 205 14.70 28.68 3.20
N TYR A 206 14.98 29.65 2.33
CA TYR A 206 16.35 29.94 1.90
C TYR A 206 16.96 31.07 2.75
N ASN A 207 18.24 30.91 3.12
CA ASN A 207 19.00 31.98 3.75
C ASN A 207 19.47 33.03 2.73
N ARG A 208 20.09 34.12 3.21
CA ARG A 208 20.62 35.21 2.34
C ARG A 208 21.66 34.74 1.31
N ARG A 209 22.27 33.57 1.51
CA ARG A 209 23.25 32.96 0.59
C ARG A 209 22.59 31.96 -0.38
N GLY A 210 21.26 31.93 -0.45
CA GLY A 210 20.51 31.04 -1.33
C GLY A 210 20.55 29.55 -0.94
N ARG A 211 20.98 29.21 0.28
CA ARG A 211 20.99 27.82 0.77
C ARG A 211 19.70 27.51 1.53
N MET A 212 19.15 26.32 1.29
CA MET A 212 18.02 25.80 2.05
C MET A 212 18.40 25.67 3.52
N SER A 213 17.53 26.15 4.41
CA SER A 213 17.68 25.99 5.85
C SER A 213 17.13 24.64 6.28
N ASN A 214 17.92 23.92 7.09
CA ASN A 214 17.50 22.72 7.80
C ASN A 214 17.18 23.02 9.28
N ASN A 215 17.11 24.30 9.67
CA ASN A 215 16.83 24.68 11.05
C ASN A 215 15.32 24.56 11.34
N LEU A 216 14.96 23.53 12.14
CA LEU A 216 13.59 23.23 12.56
C LEU A 216 12.86 24.46 13.17
N VAL A 217 13.57 25.36 13.84
CA VAL A 217 12.99 26.57 14.44
C VAL A 217 12.29 27.45 13.40
N PHE A 218 12.77 27.49 12.17
CA PHE A 218 12.12 28.26 11.10
C PHE A 218 10.83 27.62 10.61
N TYR A 219 10.69 26.31 10.77
CA TYR A 219 9.52 25.55 10.35
C TYR A 219 8.51 25.35 11.47
N ARG A 220 8.88 25.56 12.74
CA ARG A 220 7.96 25.44 13.90
C ARG A 220 6.59 26.09 13.74
N PRO A 221 6.42 27.25 13.08
CA PRO A 221 5.08 27.80 12.88
C PRO A 221 4.14 26.88 12.09
N LEU A 222 4.67 25.95 11.28
CA LEU A 222 3.89 24.97 10.54
C LEU A 222 3.08 24.06 11.45
N ASP A 223 3.52 23.80 12.68
CA ASP A 223 2.79 22.98 13.65
C ASP A 223 1.36 23.50 13.84
N SER A 224 1.23 24.70 14.44
CA SER A 224 -0.05 25.36 14.67
C SER A 224 -0.81 25.72 13.38
N LEU A 225 -0.09 26.01 12.30
CA LEU A 225 -0.74 26.39 11.03
C LEU A 225 -1.38 25.18 10.37
N THR A 226 -0.67 24.06 10.29
CA THR A 226 -1.22 22.84 9.69
C THR A 226 -2.42 22.36 10.49
N GLU A 227 -2.35 22.37 11.82
CA GLU A 227 -3.48 22.08 12.70
C GLU A 227 -4.71 22.97 12.37
N ALA A 228 -4.51 24.30 12.28
CA ALA A 228 -5.60 25.24 11.97
C ALA A 228 -6.24 25.02 10.59
N PHE A 229 -5.51 24.44 9.63
CA PHE A 229 -6.03 24.11 8.30
C PHE A 229 -6.44 22.63 8.15
N GLY A 230 -6.37 21.84 9.22
CA GLY A 230 -6.61 20.39 9.16
C GLY A 230 -5.66 19.70 8.18
N LEU A 231 -4.36 19.94 8.38
CA LEU A 231 -3.23 19.30 7.71
C LEU A 231 -2.30 18.71 8.78
N THR A 232 -1.42 17.82 8.37
CA THR A 232 -0.36 17.26 9.22
C THR A 232 1.00 17.84 8.85
N TRP A 233 1.77 18.27 9.85
CA TRP A 233 3.16 18.70 9.68
C TRP A 233 4.15 17.55 9.91
N GLY A 234 5.05 17.34 8.95
CA GLY A 234 6.09 16.29 9.03
C GLY A 234 7.15 16.52 10.10
N GLY A 235 7.20 17.72 10.70
CA GLY A 235 8.02 17.99 11.88
C GLY A 235 7.62 17.18 13.12
N ASN A 236 6.38 16.68 13.14
CA ASN A 236 5.82 15.88 14.24
C ASN A 236 5.97 14.37 14.04
N PHE A 237 6.58 13.92 12.93
CA PHE A 237 6.80 12.50 12.67
C PHE A 237 7.86 11.93 13.61
N VAL A 238 7.58 10.79 14.25
CA VAL A 238 8.47 10.19 15.26
C VAL A 238 9.66 9.46 14.63
N GLY A 239 9.44 8.77 13.50
CA GLY A 239 10.45 7.94 12.83
C GLY A 239 11.28 8.67 11.78
N PHE A 240 10.71 9.70 11.13
CA PHE A 240 11.32 10.42 10.02
C PHE A 240 10.87 11.89 10.04
N ILE A 241 11.53 12.72 10.86
CA ILE A 241 11.21 14.15 10.97
C ILE A 241 11.53 14.84 9.64
N ASP A 242 10.50 15.39 9.00
CA ASP A 242 10.63 16.23 7.80
C ASP A 242 10.05 17.62 8.05
N SER A 243 10.92 18.55 8.42
CA SER A 243 10.51 19.89 8.86
C SER A 243 9.82 20.72 7.78
N GLY A 244 10.12 20.47 6.50
CA GLY A 244 9.54 21.23 5.39
C GLY A 244 8.19 20.66 4.94
N HIS A 245 7.87 19.45 5.36
CA HIS A 245 6.78 18.65 4.81
C HIS A 245 5.44 18.95 5.46
N ILE A 246 4.41 19.10 4.64
CA ILE A 246 3.01 19.10 5.07
C ILE A 246 2.20 18.15 4.19
N GLN A 247 1.19 17.50 4.77
CA GLN A 247 0.32 16.57 4.04
C GLN A 247 -1.12 16.61 4.55
N LEU A 248 -2.05 16.17 3.72
CA LEU A 248 -3.48 16.19 4.04
C LEU A 248 -3.86 15.18 5.13
N TYR A 249 -3.44 13.92 4.96
CA TYR A 249 -3.70 12.84 5.91
C TYR A 249 -2.47 12.60 6.79
N LYS A 250 -2.63 12.12 8.02
CA LYS A 250 -1.54 11.84 8.96
C LYS A 250 -0.56 10.80 8.43
N ASN A 251 -1.04 9.75 7.79
CA ASN A 251 -0.22 8.67 7.23
C ASN A 251 -1.03 7.85 6.21
N GLY A 252 -0.39 6.83 5.63
CA GLY A 252 -1.03 5.94 4.66
C GLY A 252 -2.27 5.23 5.22
N ALA A 253 -2.28 4.87 6.51
CA ALA A 253 -3.43 4.20 7.13
C ALA A 253 -4.68 5.10 7.12
N GLU A 254 -4.54 6.38 7.45
CA GLU A 254 -5.66 7.33 7.41
C GLU A 254 -6.19 7.52 5.98
N LEU A 255 -5.30 7.59 4.98
CA LEU A 255 -5.71 7.63 3.58
C LEU A 255 -6.50 6.37 3.19
N LEU A 256 -6.04 5.19 3.58
CA LEU A 256 -6.71 3.92 3.26
C LEU A 256 -8.06 3.75 3.96
N ARG A 257 -8.24 4.31 5.17
CA ARG A 257 -9.55 4.33 5.83
C ARG A 257 -10.59 5.09 5.03
N LYS A 258 -10.17 6.15 4.33
CA LYS A 258 -11.06 6.96 3.50
C LYS A 258 -11.19 6.43 2.07
N TYR A 259 -10.11 5.88 1.52
CA TYR A 259 -10.01 5.37 0.16
C TYR A 259 -9.40 3.96 0.15
N PRO A 260 -10.19 2.93 0.54
CA PRO A 260 -9.67 1.57 0.67
C PRO A 260 -9.16 0.98 -0.65
N ASP A 261 -9.69 1.41 -1.79
CA ASP A 261 -9.24 0.99 -3.13
C ASP A 261 -7.75 1.29 -3.40
N LEU A 262 -7.19 2.30 -2.72
CA LEU A 262 -5.75 2.62 -2.84
C LEU A 262 -4.85 1.53 -2.25
N VAL A 263 -5.39 0.54 -1.52
CA VAL A 263 -4.67 -0.65 -1.04
C VAL A 263 -3.82 -1.28 -2.15
N PHE A 264 -4.32 -1.24 -3.39
CA PHE A 264 -3.65 -1.72 -4.60
C PHE A 264 -2.23 -1.16 -4.78
N GLU A 265 -1.99 0.09 -4.39
CA GLU A 265 -0.67 0.73 -4.48
C GLU A 265 0.25 0.39 -3.32
N PHE A 266 -0.29 0.04 -2.16
CA PHE A 266 0.48 -0.21 -0.94
C PHE A 266 0.88 -1.68 -0.80
N GLU A 267 -0.03 -2.60 -1.12
CA GLU A 267 0.14 -4.04 -0.88
C GLU A 267 1.40 -4.64 -1.54
N PRO A 268 1.83 -4.26 -2.77
CA PRO A 268 3.07 -4.76 -3.37
C PRO A 268 4.33 -4.46 -2.54
N PHE A 269 4.27 -3.46 -1.66
CA PHE A 269 5.37 -3.06 -0.80
C PHE A 269 5.28 -3.58 0.63
N ARG A 270 4.29 -4.43 0.94
CA ARG A 270 4.14 -5.09 2.24
C ARG A 270 5.44 -5.72 2.78
N PRO A 271 6.25 -6.46 1.98
CA PRO A 271 7.53 -7.00 2.47
C PRO A 271 8.49 -5.92 3.00
N ILE A 272 8.49 -4.72 2.40
CA ILE A 272 9.32 -3.60 2.85
C ILE A 272 8.81 -3.07 4.19
N TYR A 273 7.49 -2.90 4.33
CA TYR A 273 6.88 -2.45 5.59
C TYR A 273 7.15 -3.43 6.74
N ASN A 274 7.00 -4.74 6.51
CA ASN A 274 7.30 -5.77 7.51
C ASN A 274 8.77 -5.83 7.87
N THR A 275 9.67 -5.71 6.89
CA THR A 275 11.11 -5.64 7.14
C THR A 275 11.45 -4.43 8.03
N TRP A 276 10.83 -3.28 7.78
CA TRP A 276 11.01 -2.09 8.61
C TRP A 276 10.49 -2.28 10.03
N MET A 277 9.28 -2.83 10.20
CA MET A 277 8.71 -3.14 11.51
C MET A 277 9.62 -4.06 12.32
N ASN A 278 9.98 -5.22 11.76
CA ASN A 278 10.86 -6.19 12.40
C ASN A 278 12.22 -5.59 12.78
N LYS A 279 12.78 -4.73 11.91
CA LYS A 279 14.02 -4.01 12.18
C LYS A 279 13.88 -3.05 13.37
N MET A 280 12.79 -2.28 13.46
CA MET A 280 12.57 -1.36 14.58
C MET A 280 12.32 -2.12 15.89
N ILE A 281 11.57 -3.23 15.86
CA ILE A 281 11.37 -4.12 17.01
C ILE A 281 12.71 -4.70 17.48
N GLY A 282 13.51 -5.25 16.57
CA GLY A 282 14.83 -5.80 16.89
C GLY A 282 15.81 -4.77 17.47
N TRP A 283 15.56 -3.47 17.25
CA TRP A 283 16.33 -2.36 17.83
C TRP A 283 15.72 -1.78 19.12
N GLY A 284 14.61 -2.32 19.63
CA GLY A 284 13.88 -1.76 20.78
C GLY A 284 13.30 -0.37 20.49
N LYS A 285 12.96 -0.09 19.22
CA LYS A 285 12.51 1.22 18.71
C LYS A 285 11.14 1.14 18.02
N GLU A 286 10.28 0.21 18.41
CA GLU A 286 8.95 0.01 17.81
C GLU A 286 8.12 1.30 17.75
N GLN A 287 8.22 2.17 18.77
CA GLN A 287 7.56 3.48 18.81
C GLN A 287 7.92 4.40 17.64
N LYS A 288 9.06 4.16 16.96
CA LYS A 288 9.47 4.91 15.75
C LYS A 288 8.84 4.37 14.46
N ALA A 289 8.18 3.22 14.52
CA ALA A 289 7.47 2.61 13.40
C ALA A 289 5.94 2.71 13.52
N GLY A 290 5.41 3.56 14.40
CA GLY A 290 3.97 3.69 14.63
C GLY A 290 3.15 3.86 13.35
N ASP A 291 3.59 4.72 12.42
CA ASP A 291 2.88 4.91 11.15
C ASP A 291 2.91 3.66 10.24
N THR A 292 4.01 2.89 10.27
CA THR A 292 4.09 1.62 9.54
C THR A 292 3.21 0.55 10.18
N LYS A 293 3.16 0.51 11.52
CA LYS A 293 2.29 -0.37 12.28
C LYS A 293 0.81 -0.10 11.96
N GLU A 294 0.40 1.17 12.03
CA GLU A 294 -0.96 1.60 11.67
C GLU A 294 -1.31 1.24 10.22
N LEU A 295 -0.36 1.41 9.28
CA LEU A 295 -0.57 1.04 7.88
C LEU A 295 -0.79 -0.47 7.73
N LEU A 296 0.08 -1.31 8.30
CA LEU A 296 -0.05 -2.77 8.21
C LEU A 296 -1.34 -3.30 8.83
N GLN A 297 -1.75 -2.73 9.97
CA GLN A 297 -3.04 -3.02 10.60
C GLN A 297 -4.21 -2.69 9.68
N GLU A 298 -4.20 -1.51 9.04
CA GLU A 298 -5.28 -1.13 8.12
C GLU A 298 -5.28 -2.02 6.87
N LEU A 299 -4.11 -2.34 6.32
CA LEU A 299 -4.02 -3.28 5.19
C LEU A 299 -4.57 -4.66 5.56
N ASN A 300 -4.27 -5.16 6.76
CA ASN A 300 -4.81 -6.42 7.27
C ASN A 300 -6.33 -6.38 7.41
N LYS A 301 -6.86 -5.30 8.00
CA LYS A 301 -8.30 -5.09 8.16
C LYS A 301 -9.03 -5.05 6.82
N ILE A 302 -8.46 -4.40 5.80
CA ILE A 302 -9.06 -4.32 4.46
C ILE A 302 -9.12 -5.70 3.79
N LYS A 303 -8.09 -6.53 3.97
CA LYS A 303 -8.00 -7.83 3.30
C LYS A 303 -8.56 -9.01 4.10
N GLN A 304 -8.82 -8.86 5.39
CA GLN A 304 -9.36 -9.93 6.22
C GLN A 304 -10.63 -10.55 5.60
N ASP A 305 -10.67 -11.89 5.54
CA ASP A 305 -11.74 -12.67 4.93
C ASP A 305 -12.01 -12.35 3.45
N LYS A 306 -11.08 -11.67 2.77
CA LYS A 306 -11.15 -11.43 1.32
C LYS A 306 -10.42 -12.52 0.55
N PRO A 307 -10.84 -12.77 -0.71
CA PRO A 307 -10.11 -13.65 -1.62
C PRO A 307 -8.64 -13.26 -1.75
N CYS A 308 -7.78 -14.27 -1.73
CA CYS A 308 -6.34 -14.13 -1.86
C CYS A 308 -5.78 -15.21 -2.79
N GLN A 309 -4.58 -14.97 -3.31
CA GLN A 309 -3.87 -15.90 -4.17
C GLN A 309 -2.70 -16.47 -3.37
N CYS A 310 -2.70 -17.78 -3.14
CA CYS A 310 -1.69 -18.41 -2.28
C CYS A 310 -0.40 -18.62 -3.08
N MET A 311 0.40 -17.56 -3.21
CA MET A 311 1.60 -17.55 -4.07
C MET A 311 2.69 -18.54 -3.66
N ASP A 312 2.66 -19.02 -2.41
CA ASP A 312 3.60 -20.04 -1.90
C ASP A 312 3.30 -21.46 -2.43
N SER A 313 2.16 -21.63 -3.10
CA SER A 313 1.74 -22.88 -3.74
C SER A 313 1.45 -22.65 -5.21
N GLN A 314 2.01 -23.50 -6.08
CA GLN A 314 1.60 -23.53 -7.48
C GLN A 314 0.37 -24.42 -7.63
N SER A 315 -0.59 -23.98 -8.44
CA SER A 315 -1.72 -24.82 -8.85
C SER A 315 -1.47 -25.41 -10.23
N GLU A 316 -2.08 -26.56 -10.52
CA GLU A 316 -2.10 -27.09 -11.87
C GLU A 316 -2.83 -26.12 -12.81
N LEU A 317 -2.25 -25.86 -13.98
CA LEU A 317 -2.87 -25.01 -14.98
C LEU A 317 -4.13 -25.69 -15.54
N PRO A 318 -5.30 -25.02 -15.51
CA PRO A 318 -6.53 -25.57 -16.08
C PRO A 318 -6.52 -25.45 -17.61
N ASN A 319 -5.59 -26.17 -18.28
CA ASN A 319 -5.29 -26.00 -19.71
C ASN A 319 -6.53 -26.15 -20.61
N ILE A 320 -7.42 -27.11 -20.32
CA ILE A 320 -8.65 -27.30 -21.11
C ILE A 320 -9.54 -26.05 -21.06
N LEU A 321 -9.69 -25.44 -19.89
CA LEU A 321 -10.46 -24.21 -19.72
C LEU A 321 -9.78 -23.02 -20.41
N ILE A 322 -8.46 -22.90 -20.21
CA ILE A 322 -7.65 -21.85 -20.84
C ILE A 322 -7.80 -21.92 -22.36
N ASP A 323 -7.59 -23.10 -22.96
CA ASP A 323 -7.64 -23.29 -24.41
C ASP A 323 -9.06 -23.02 -24.95
N LYS A 324 -10.12 -23.41 -24.21
CA LYS A 324 -11.51 -23.08 -24.55
C LYS A 324 -11.74 -21.57 -24.60
N ILE A 325 -11.27 -20.83 -23.60
CA ILE A 325 -11.42 -19.37 -23.54
C ILE A 325 -10.60 -18.72 -24.65
N GLN A 326 -9.33 -19.10 -24.83
CA GLN A 326 -8.45 -18.56 -25.86
C GLN A 326 -9.02 -18.78 -27.26
N LEU A 327 -9.55 -19.98 -27.54
CA LEU A 327 -10.17 -20.29 -28.84
C LEU A 327 -11.37 -19.39 -29.10
N GLN A 328 -12.29 -19.26 -28.12
CA GLN A 328 -13.46 -18.41 -28.26
C GLN A 328 -13.05 -16.95 -28.54
N LEU A 329 -12.18 -16.38 -27.70
CA LEU A 329 -11.70 -15.00 -27.82
C LEU A 329 -10.97 -14.74 -29.16
N ALA A 330 -10.20 -15.70 -29.65
CA ALA A 330 -9.50 -15.59 -30.93
C ALA A 330 -10.49 -15.57 -32.11
N THR A 331 -11.57 -16.36 -32.04
CA THR A 331 -12.60 -16.37 -33.10
C THR A 331 -13.54 -15.18 -33.07
N SER A 332 -13.81 -14.60 -31.90
CA SER A 332 -14.86 -13.59 -31.74
C SER A 332 -14.35 -12.16 -31.71
N ASP A 333 -13.22 -11.90 -31.06
CA ASP A 333 -12.80 -10.53 -30.70
C ASP A 333 -11.31 -10.26 -30.97
N GLY A 334 -10.63 -11.18 -31.66
CA GLY A 334 -9.27 -10.96 -32.18
C GLY A 334 -8.16 -11.05 -31.14
N TYR A 335 -8.36 -11.81 -30.06
CA TYR A 335 -7.31 -12.11 -29.08
C TYR A 335 -6.05 -12.68 -29.74
N GLN A 336 -4.90 -12.07 -29.46
CA GLN A 336 -3.59 -12.46 -29.94
C GLN A 336 -2.70 -12.88 -28.76
N PRO A 337 -2.51 -14.19 -28.51
CA PRO A 337 -1.69 -14.69 -27.39
C PRO A 337 -0.29 -14.09 -27.30
N GLU A 338 0.29 -13.70 -28.43
CA GLU A 338 1.62 -13.09 -28.55
C GLU A 338 1.67 -11.62 -28.08
N ASN A 339 0.54 -10.91 -28.10
CA ASN A 339 0.47 -9.47 -27.87
C ASN A 339 -0.50 -9.07 -26.75
N ASP A 340 -1.33 -10.00 -26.28
CA ASP A 340 -2.39 -9.73 -25.31
C ASP A 340 -2.15 -10.45 -23.99
N LEU A 341 -2.76 -9.92 -22.94
CA LEU A 341 -2.77 -10.52 -21.61
C LEU A 341 -4.13 -11.14 -21.34
N LEU A 342 -4.17 -12.34 -20.78
CA LEU A 342 -5.41 -13.00 -20.35
C LEU A 342 -5.34 -13.35 -18.87
N LEU A 343 -6.26 -12.80 -18.08
CA LEU A 343 -6.50 -13.16 -16.69
C LEU A 343 -7.73 -14.06 -16.61
N ILE A 344 -7.63 -15.16 -15.87
CA ILE A 344 -8.74 -16.06 -15.62
C ILE A 344 -8.88 -16.25 -14.13
N GLY A 345 -10.06 -15.97 -13.59
CA GLY A 345 -10.43 -16.31 -12.23
C GLY A 345 -11.45 -17.45 -12.25
N ASP A 346 -11.11 -18.61 -11.71
CA ASP A 346 -11.92 -19.81 -11.79
C ASP A 346 -12.34 -20.30 -10.40
N LEU A 347 -13.61 -20.06 -10.06
CA LEU A 347 -14.21 -20.51 -8.81
C LEU A 347 -14.47 -22.02 -8.79
N SER A 348 -14.60 -22.68 -9.95
CA SER A 348 -14.81 -24.12 -10.01
C SER A 348 -13.56 -24.90 -9.63
N SER A 349 -12.38 -24.44 -10.08
CA SER A 349 -11.08 -25.02 -9.73
C SER A 349 -10.39 -24.32 -8.56
N GLN A 350 -10.95 -23.21 -8.06
CA GLN A 350 -10.33 -22.35 -7.04
C GLN A 350 -8.94 -21.87 -7.48
N THR A 351 -8.83 -21.32 -8.69
CA THR A 351 -7.55 -20.82 -9.22
C THR A 351 -7.66 -19.43 -9.83
N VAL A 352 -6.54 -18.71 -9.84
CA VAL A 352 -6.32 -17.51 -10.66
C VAL A 352 -5.16 -17.77 -11.60
N SER A 353 -5.36 -17.52 -12.88
CA SER A 353 -4.36 -17.72 -13.92
C SER A 353 -4.02 -16.43 -14.66
N LEU A 354 -2.75 -16.26 -14.99
CA LEU A 354 -2.23 -15.25 -15.89
C LEU A 354 -1.59 -15.94 -17.10
N ILE A 355 -2.06 -15.57 -18.28
CA ILE A 355 -1.57 -16.06 -19.57
C ILE A 355 -0.99 -14.89 -20.35
N THR A 356 0.26 -15.04 -20.76
CA THR A 356 0.99 -14.11 -21.61
C THR A 356 1.68 -14.88 -22.72
N ALA A 357 2.22 -14.16 -23.70
CA ALA A 357 3.04 -14.72 -24.77
C ALA A 357 4.23 -15.57 -24.28
N LYS A 358 4.74 -15.28 -23.08
CA LYS A 358 5.99 -15.86 -22.55
C LYS A 358 5.77 -16.81 -21.38
N SER A 359 4.58 -16.81 -20.76
CA SER A 359 4.32 -17.61 -19.57
C SER A 359 2.84 -17.88 -19.35
N LYS A 360 2.53 -19.05 -18.78
CA LYS A 360 1.25 -19.36 -18.15
C LYS A 360 1.52 -19.62 -16.66
N ILE A 361 0.84 -18.92 -15.78
CA ILE A 361 1.02 -19.02 -14.31
C ILE A 361 -0.34 -19.20 -13.68
N ALA A 362 -0.46 -20.10 -12.70
CA ALA A 362 -1.67 -20.25 -11.89
C ALA A 362 -1.33 -20.31 -10.40
N TYR A 363 -2.16 -19.65 -9.61
CA TYR A 363 -2.14 -19.71 -8.15
C TYR A 363 -3.49 -20.23 -7.64
N PRO A 364 -3.50 -21.05 -6.58
CA PRO A 364 -4.75 -21.40 -5.93
C PRO A 364 -5.32 -20.19 -5.19
N LEU A 365 -6.64 -20.21 -5.06
CA LEU A 365 -7.43 -19.24 -4.31
C LEU A 365 -7.58 -19.68 -2.85
N GLY A 366 -7.72 -18.71 -1.97
CA GLY A 366 -8.06 -18.90 -0.57
C GLY A 366 -8.65 -17.62 0.03
N LEU A 367 -8.78 -17.59 1.35
CA LEU A 367 -9.15 -16.38 2.10
C LEU A 367 -8.01 -15.94 3.03
N TRP A 368 -7.81 -14.63 3.17
CA TRP A 368 -6.88 -14.09 4.16
C TRP A 368 -7.39 -14.35 5.59
N LYS A 369 -6.54 -14.91 6.46
CA LYS A 369 -6.81 -15.27 7.85
C LYS A 369 -5.74 -14.80 8.82
#